data_AF-A0A5C5VYD6-F1
#
_entry.id   AF-A0A5C5VYD6-F1
#
_cell.length_a   1.000
_cell.length_b   1.000
_cell.length_c   1.000
_cell.angle_alpha   90.00
_cell.angle_beta   90.00
_cell.angle_gamma   90.00
#
_symmetry.space_group_name_H-M   'P 1'
#
loop_
_entity.id
_entity.type
_entity.pdbx_description
1 polymer ?
#
loop_
_entity_poly.entity_id
_entity_poly.type
_entity_poly.pdbx_seq_one_letter_code
_entity_poly.pdbx_strand_id
1 'polypeptide(L)'
;MKRAALFALGLNGLLLSSALAGPFDYGFDGTLSDHFVPLFPNPNSTITQNDVTEQVEYTASDGDLSEENGTGLEHINFRPRYDQSWRVAVDVTLPAGYDTSFLANNPANQDNGRDTWIELGIFAFTSFDDRRVFSSSLEVILDGGSVVQRNVASHHDLDDSSRRVPTTDTSVRLTLGYDHLNEVLSAFAGDTQIHTANLGAASSDWQMTDSDTFSIGIFGSTGFQAVSADNPLIHDNFTAAIIPEPATQILALLAVTCLRPVRGLRA
;
A
#
# COMPACT_ATOMS: atom_id res chain seq x y z
N MET A 1 -2.13 49.59 -18.23
CA MET A 1 -2.76 48.37 -18.81
C MET A 1 -1.91 47.19 -18.38
N LYS A 2 -2.29 46.50 -17.30
CA LYS A 2 -3.01 45.20 -17.26
C LYS A 2 -2.18 44.01 -17.80
N ARG A 3 -1.64 43.25 -16.83
CA ARG A 3 -1.52 41.77 -16.71
C ARG A 3 -0.85 40.97 -17.83
N ALA A 4 0.22 40.26 -17.45
CA ALA A 4 0.29 38.80 -17.60
C ALA A 4 1.26 38.25 -16.54
N ALA A 5 0.71 37.80 -15.41
CA ALA A 5 1.40 36.92 -14.49
C ALA A 5 1.30 35.51 -15.08
N LEU A 6 2.43 34.96 -15.52
CA LEU A 6 2.52 33.58 -15.95
C LEU A 6 2.63 32.74 -14.67
N PHE A 7 1.54 32.05 -14.32
CA PHE A 7 1.52 31.02 -13.30
C PHE A 7 2.45 29.87 -13.76
N ALA A 8 3.64 29.80 -13.18
CA ALA A 8 4.40 28.57 -13.13
C ALA A 8 3.74 27.67 -12.07
N LEU A 9 2.76 26.87 -12.49
CA LEU A 9 2.36 25.70 -11.73
C LEU A 9 3.56 24.76 -11.74
N GLY A 10 4.23 24.70 -10.59
CA GLY A 10 5.39 23.87 -10.35
C GLY A 10 5.03 22.41 -10.57
N LEU A 11 5.48 21.89 -11.70
CA LEU A 11 5.63 20.47 -11.97
C LEU A 11 6.80 19.94 -11.12
N ASN A 12 6.68 20.01 -9.80
CA ASN A 12 7.52 19.25 -8.87
C ASN A 12 6.85 17.89 -8.65
N GLY A 13 6.55 17.20 -9.76
CA GLY A 13 6.36 15.76 -9.72
C GLY A 13 7.72 15.18 -9.39
N LEU A 14 7.95 14.96 -8.09
CA LEU A 14 9.08 14.22 -7.57
C LEU A 14 9.13 12.93 -8.39
N LEU A 15 10.11 12.83 -9.30
CA LEU A 15 10.46 11.58 -9.95
C LEU A 15 11.04 10.68 -8.85
N LEU A 16 10.15 10.06 -8.07
CA LEU A 16 10.43 8.89 -7.27
C LEU A 16 10.63 7.76 -8.27
N SER A 17 11.80 7.74 -8.92
CA SER A 17 12.23 6.60 -9.70
C SER A 17 12.16 5.35 -8.82
N SER A 18 11.75 4.24 -9.42
CA SER A 18 11.64 2.91 -8.82
C SER A 18 12.98 2.30 -8.35
N ALA A 19 14.02 3.13 -8.15
CA ALA A 19 15.37 2.69 -7.81
C ALA A 19 15.92 3.48 -6.62
N LEU A 20 15.35 3.26 -5.45
CA LEU A 20 16.03 3.46 -4.17
C LEU A 20 15.87 2.14 -3.41
N ALA A 21 16.79 1.20 -3.68
CA ALA A 21 17.10 0.15 -2.72
C ALA A 21 17.71 0.85 -1.50
N GLY A 22 16.86 1.18 -0.53
CA GLY A 22 17.30 1.69 0.76
C GLY A 22 17.98 0.58 1.56
N PRO A 23 18.74 0.90 2.61
CA PRO A 23 19.52 -0.07 3.39
C PRO A 23 18.68 -1.06 4.22
N PHE A 24 17.37 -1.19 3.97
CA PHE A 24 16.44 -2.04 4.72
C PHE A 24 15.49 -2.77 3.77
N ASP A 25 16.06 -3.48 2.79
CA ASP A 25 15.34 -4.58 2.14
C ASP A 25 15.51 -5.80 3.07
N TYR A 26 14.49 -6.11 3.86
CA TYR A 26 14.35 -7.41 4.49
C TYR A 26 13.13 -8.06 3.85
N GLY A 27 13.31 -9.27 3.31
CA GLY A 27 12.24 -10.04 2.72
C GLY A 27 11.45 -10.74 3.82
N PHE A 28 10.78 -11.84 3.48
CA PHE A 28 10.31 -12.78 4.48
C PHE A 28 11.42 -13.80 4.84
N ASP A 29 12.68 -13.35 4.84
CA ASP A 29 13.88 -14.15 5.15
C ASP A 29 13.98 -14.42 6.68
N GLY A 30 13.05 -15.23 7.18
CA GLY A 30 12.85 -15.55 8.60
C GLY A 30 11.52 -16.26 8.81
N THR A 31 11.09 -16.50 10.05
CA THR A 31 9.71 -16.97 10.26
C THR A 31 8.77 -15.76 10.21
N LEU A 32 7.62 -15.88 9.54
CA LEU A 32 6.61 -14.83 9.39
C LEU A 32 6.23 -14.19 10.75
N SER A 33 6.17 -15.01 11.81
CA SER A 33 5.88 -14.58 13.18
C SER A 33 6.96 -13.70 13.82
N ASP A 34 8.18 -13.69 13.28
CA ASP A 34 9.27 -12.84 13.78
C ASP A 34 9.09 -11.39 13.34
N HIS A 35 8.37 -11.16 12.25
CA HIS A 35 8.17 -9.85 11.63
C HIS A 35 6.74 -9.36 11.69
N PHE A 36 5.77 -10.28 11.74
CA PHE A 36 4.35 -9.97 11.66
C PHE A 36 3.55 -10.63 12.79
N VAL A 37 2.48 -9.96 13.21
CA VAL A 37 1.48 -10.47 14.15
C VAL A 37 0.07 -10.40 13.55
N PRO A 38 -0.82 -11.35 13.89
CA PRO A 38 -2.22 -11.28 13.48
C PRO A 38 -2.89 -10.01 13.97
N LEU A 39 -3.55 -9.30 13.06
CA LEU A 39 -4.25 -8.05 13.31
C LEU A 39 -5.76 -8.29 13.46
N PHE A 40 -6.35 -8.99 12.50
CA PHE A 40 -7.75 -9.45 12.52
C PHE A 40 -7.80 -10.90 12.03
N PRO A 41 -7.67 -11.89 12.93
CA PRO A 41 -7.72 -13.28 12.51
C PRO A 41 -9.16 -13.66 12.14
N ASN A 42 -9.33 -14.30 10.98
CA ASN A 42 -10.58 -14.95 10.61
C ASN A 42 -10.37 -16.48 10.65
N PRO A 43 -11.20 -17.25 11.38
CA PRO A 43 -11.02 -18.70 11.50
C PRO A 43 -11.23 -19.48 10.19
N ASN A 44 -11.86 -18.87 9.18
CA ASN A 44 -12.08 -19.47 7.87
C ASN A 44 -10.97 -19.15 6.86
N SER A 45 -10.01 -18.30 7.23
CA SER A 45 -8.85 -17.96 6.42
C SER A 45 -7.56 -18.41 7.12
N THR A 46 -6.55 -18.76 6.33
CA THR A 46 -5.21 -19.03 6.87
C THR A 46 -4.16 -18.23 6.11
N ILE A 47 -3.14 -17.78 6.85
CA ILE A 47 -1.90 -17.28 6.28
C ILE A 47 -0.78 -18.19 6.77
N THR A 48 -0.01 -18.72 5.83
CA THR A 48 1.15 -19.57 6.09
C THR A 48 2.37 -19.04 5.38
N GLN A 49 3.55 -19.35 5.90
CA GLN A 49 4.79 -19.12 5.18
C GLN A 49 5.23 -20.40 4.47
N ASN A 50 5.62 -20.26 3.22
CA ASN A 50 6.33 -21.28 2.48
C ASN A 50 7.84 -21.11 2.72
N ASP A 51 8.37 -21.90 3.65
CA ASP A 51 9.79 -21.82 4.06
C ASP A 51 10.78 -22.14 2.92
N VAL A 52 10.32 -22.73 1.80
CA VAL A 52 11.18 -23.06 0.65
C VAL A 52 11.33 -21.88 -0.29
N THR A 53 10.25 -21.11 -0.48
CA THR A 53 10.22 -19.96 -1.40
C THR A 53 10.24 -18.62 -0.68
N GLU A 54 10.25 -18.60 0.65
CA GLU A 54 10.16 -17.39 1.48
C GLU A 54 8.91 -16.54 1.14
N GLN A 55 7.82 -17.22 0.78
CA GLN A 55 6.56 -16.60 0.39
C GLN A 55 5.53 -16.70 1.49
N VAL A 56 4.59 -15.75 1.52
CA VAL A 56 3.42 -15.82 2.40
C VAL A 56 2.21 -16.17 1.55
N GLU A 57 1.54 -17.25 1.91
CA GLU A 57 0.41 -17.83 1.20
C GLU A 57 -0.88 -17.57 1.99
N TYR A 58 -1.88 -16.98 1.35
CA TYR A 58 -3.22 -16.82 1.87
C TYR A 58 -4.17 -17.84 1.24
N THR A 59 -4.97 -18.50 2.09
CA THR A 59 -6.07 -19.36 1.67
C THR A 59 -7.34 -19.03 2.45
N ALA A 60 -8.49 -19.36 1.87
CA ALA A 60 -9.80 -19.17 2.47
C ALA A 60 -10.65 -20.40 2.19
N SER A 61 -11.17 -21.02 3.25
CA SER A 61 -11.97 -22.24 3.14
C SER A 61 -13.36 -21.97 2.56
N ASP A 62 -13.97 -23.01 1.97
CA ASP A 62 -15.38 -23.00 1.50
C ASP A 62 -16.42 -22.86 2.63
N GLY A 63 -15.98 -22.65 3.89
CA GLY A 63 -16.85 -22.48 5.04
C GLY A 63 -17.70 -21.23 4.93
N ASP A 64 -19.00 -21.37 5.24
CA ASP A 64 -20.06 -20.37 5.16
C ASP A 64 -19.73 -19.13 4.31
N LEU A 65 -19.77 -19.30 2.98
CA LEU A 65 -19.54 -18.25 1.99
C LEU A 65 -20.62 -17.14 2.02
N SER A 66 -21.33 -16.97 3.13
CA SER A 66 -22.33 -15.91 3.35
C SER A 66 -21.72 -14.60 3.84
N GLU A 67 -20.44 -14.59 4.20
CA GLU A 67 -19.72 -13.44 4.76
C GLU A 67 -18.36 -13.22 4.09
N GLU A 68 -17.80 -12.03 4.30
CA GLU A 68 -16.44 -11.69 3.86
C GLU A 68 -15.42 -12.39 4.76
N ASN A 69 -14.50 -13.12 4.13
CA ASN A 69 -13.40 -13.77 4.82
C ASN A 69 -12.12 -12.99 4.55
N GLY A 70 -11.52 -12.40 5.59
CA GLY A 70 -10.27 -11.65 5.46
C GLY A 70 -9.41 -11.79 6.69
N THR A 71 -8.10 -11.82 6.48
CA THR A 71 -7.13 -11.78 7.56
C THR A 71 -5.99 -10.82 7.22
N GLY A 72 -5.56 -10.08 8.23
CA GLY A 72 -4.48 -9.10 8.12
C GLY A 72 -3.38 -9.41 9.11
N LEU A 73 -2.16 -9.13 8.71
CA LEU A 73 -0.97 -9.21 9.54
C LEU A 73 -0.34 -7.82 9.64
N GLU A 74 -0.05 -7.39 10.86
CA GLU A 74 0.66 -6.14 11.14
C GLU A 74 2.14 -6.42 11.33
N HIS A 75 2.99 -5.58 10.74
CA HIS A 75 4.42 -5.62 10.93
C HIS A 75 4.79 -5.12 12.34
N ILE A 76 5.53 -5.92 13.10
CA ILE A 76 5.84 -5.69 14.52
C ILE A 76 6.71 -4.45 14.72
N ASN A 77 7.82 -4.36 13.96
CA ASN A 77 8.89 -3.38 14.22
C ASN A 77 8.87 -2.14 13.31
N PHE A 78 8.36 -2.23 12.09
CA PHE A 78 8.29 -1.11 11.16
C PHE A 78 7.07 -0.23 11.45
N ARG A 79 7.28 0.73 12.36
CA ARG A 79 6.28 1.74 12.77
C ARG A 79 6.80 3.14 12.45
N PRO A 80 6.82 3.57 11.18
CA PRO A 80 7.35 4.87 10.82
C PRO A 80 6.48 5.98 11.42
N ARG A 81 7.11 7.06 11.85
CA ARG A 81 6.39 8.22 12.39
C ARG A 81 5.86 9.13 11.29
N TYR A 82 4.87 9.96 11.62
CA TYR A 82 4.32 10.98 10.75
C TYR A 82 5.34 12.05 10.36
N ASP A 83 6.40 12.27 11.15
CA ASP A 83 7.52 13.15 10.79
C ASP A 83 8.59 12.48 9.90
N GLN A 84 8.31 11.29 9.34
CA GLN A 84 9.27 10.54 8.53
C GLN A 84 8.68 10.18 7.17
N SER A 85 9.42 10.43 6.09
CA SER A 85 9.08 9.83 4.80
C SER A 85 9.40 8.34 4.84
N TRP A 86 8.52 7.52 4.27
CA TRP A 86 8.68 6.07 4.26
C TRP A 86 8.07 5.45 3.01
N ARG A 87 8.49 4.22 2.72
CA ARG A 87 7.94 3.42 1.63
C ARG A 87 7.95 1.94 2.01
N VAL A 88 6.87 1.27 1.66
CA VAL A 88 6.76 -0.19 1.72
C VAL A 88 6.29 -0.72 0.38
N ALA A 89 6.73 -1.92 0.04
CA ALA A 89 6.30 -2.58 -1.18
C ALA A 89 6.28 -4.09 -1.00
N VAL A 90 5.40 -4.75 -1.75
CA VAL A 90 5.28 -6.21 -1.78
C VAL A 90 4.90 -6.62 -3.20
N ASP A 91 5.38 -7.78 -3.63
CA ASP A 91 4.86 -8.43 -4.83
C ASP A 91 3.65 -9.26 -4.42
N VAL A 92 2.52 -9.05 -5.08
CA VAL A 92 1.32 -9.87 -4.89
C VAL A 92 1.05 -10.69 -6.14
N THR A 93 0.73 -11.97 -5.96
CA THR A 93 0.30 -12.85 -7.04
C THR A 93 -1.09 -13.40 -6.75
N LEU A 94 -2.00 -13.16 -7.68
CA LEU A 94 -3.30 -13.78 -7.79
C LEU A 94 -3.23 -14.87 -8.88
N PRO A 95 -3.54 -16.12 -8.58
CA PRO A 95 -3.58 -17.16 -9.60
C PRO A 95 -4.48 -16.87 -10.80
N ALA A 96 -4.10 -17.39 -11.95
CA ALA A 96 -4.80 -17.17 -13.22
C ALA A 96 -6.18 -17.86 -13.32
N GLY A 97 -6.50 -18.76 -12.38
CA GLY A 97 -7.71 -19.58 -12.43
C GLY A 97 -8.32 -19.77 -11.05
N TYR A 98 -9.55 -19.30 -10.90
CA TYR A 98 -10.38 -19.58 -9.73
C TYR A 98 -11.54 -20.46 -10.13
N ASP A 99 -11.94 -21.35 -9.23
CA ASP A 99 -13.15 -22.12 -9.42
C ASP A 99 -14.36 -21.19 -9.30
N THR A 100 -14.97 -20.87 -10.44
CA THR A 100 -16.18 -20.04 -10.54
C THR A 100 -17.45 -20.87 -10.55
N SER A 101 -17.36 -22.20 -10.41
CA SER A 101 -18.53 -23.09 -10.43
C SER A 101 -19.52 -22.79 -9.30
N PHE A 102 -19.04 -22.21 -8.19
CA PHE A 102 -19.87 -21.70 -7.10
C PHE A 102 -20.86 -20.61 -7.56
N LEU A 103 -20.46 -19.72 -8.47
CA LEU A 103 -21.32 -18.65 -9.00
C LEU A 103 -22.52 -19.17 -9.79
N ALA A 104 -22.38 -20.34 -10.41
CA ALA A 104 -23.45 -20.99 -11.15
C ALA A 104 -24.49 -21.66 -10.22
N ASN A 105 -24.10 -21.98 -8.98
CA ASN A 105 -24.91 -22.79 -8.07
C ASN A 105 -25.46 -22.00 -6.86
N ASN A 106 -25.07 -20.73 -6.68
CA ASN A 106 -25.53 -19.88 -5.58
C ASN A 106 -26.30 -18.62 -6.07
N PRO A 107 -27.60 -18.74 -6.39
CA PRO A 107 -28.40 -17.63 -6.90
C PRO A 107 -28.57 -16.45 -5.92
N ALA A 108 -28.32 -16.65 -4.61
CA ALA A 108 -28.40 -15.58 -3.61
C ALA A 108 -27.36 -14.46 -3.81
N ASN A 109 -26.27 -14.76 -4.53
CA ASN A 109 -25.24 -13.78 -4.89
C ASN A 109 -25.59 -12.98 -6.15
N GLN A 110 -26.45 -13.53 -7.03
CA GLN A 110 -26.91 -12.83 -8.24
C GLN A 110 -28.04 -11.83 -7.95
N ASP A 111 -28.91 -12.12 -6.97
CA ASP A 111 -30.10 -11.29 -6.68
C ASP A 111 -29.83 -10.06 -5.78
N ASN A 112 -28.68 -10.00 -5.09
CA ASN A 112 -28.35 -8.91 -4.17
C ASN A 112 -27.28 -7.93 -4.68
N GLY A 113 -26.76 -8.11 -5.90
CA GLY A 113 -25.71 -7.26 -6.45
C GLY A 113 -24.42 -7.24 -5.60
N ARG A 114 -24.13 -8.34 -4.89
CA ARG A 114 -22.90 -8.48 -4.12
C ARG A 114 -21.82 -9.02 -5.04
N ASP A 115 -20.85 -8.17 -5.36
CA ASP A 115 -19.68 -8.57 -6.14
C ASP A 115 -18.95 -9.69 -5.39
N THR A 116 -18.65 -10.78 -6.10
CA THR A 116 -17.75 -11.83 -5.59
C THR A 116 -16.33 -11.38 -5.93
N TRP A 117 -15.46 -11.31 -4.94
CA TRP A 117 -14.13 -10.75 -5.13
C TRP A 117 -13.07 -11.47 -4.31
N ILE A 118 -11.84 -11.37 -4.77
CA ILE A 118 -10.63 -11.81 -4.11
C ILE A 118 -9.68 -10.63 -4.09
N GLU A 119 -9.10 -10.32 -2.94
CA GLU A 119 -8.20 -9.18 -2.75
C GLU A 119 -6.95 -9.60 -1.99
N LEU A 120 -5.80 -9.12 -2.45
CA LEU A 120 -4.52 -9.27 -1.77
C LEU A 120 -3.79 -7.93 -1.79
N GLY A 121 -3.29 -7.47 -0.65
CA GLY A 121 -2.68 -6.14 -0.61
C GLY A 121 -1.80 -5.82 0.58
N ILE A 122 -1.44 -4.54 0.64
CA ILE A 122 -0.71 -3.86 1.71
C ILE A 122 -1.55 -2.71 2.25
N PHE A 123 -1.39 -2.41 3.53
CA PHE A 123 -2.10 -1.31 4.17
C PHE A 123 -1.21 -0.53 5.14
N ALA A 124 -1.58 0.72 5.36
CA ALA A 124 -1.09 1.59 6.40
C ALA A 124 -2.28 2.14 7.21
N PHE A 125 -2.19 2.13 8.53
CA PHE A 125 -3.23 2.64 9.43
C PHE A 125 -2.61 3.32 10.66
N THR A 126 -3.32 4.22 11.32
CA THR A 126 -2.77 4.99 12.47
C THR A 126 -3.15 4.42 13.82
N SER A 127 -4.37 3.89 13.94
CA SER A 127 -4.84 3.13 15.10
C SER A 127 -6.01 2.24 14.69
N PHE A 128 -6.30 1.19 15.46
CA PHE A 128 -7.48 0.34 15.20
C PHE A 128 -8.80 1.02 15.57
N ASP A 129 -8.73 1.96 16.53
CA ASP A 129 -9.90 2.65 17.07
C ASP A 129 -10.40 3.76 16.13
N ASP A 130 -9.48 4.45 15.45
CA ASP A 130 -9.77 5.36 14.33
C ASP A 130 -9.56 4.60 13.02
N ARG A 131 -10.66 4.20 12.36
CA ARG A 131 -10.77 3.33 11.17
C ARG A 131 -10.08 3.85 9.89
N ARG A 132 -9.03 4.67 10.00
CA ARG A 132 -8.32 5.30 8.90
C ARG A 132 -7.28 4.32 8.36
N VAL A 133 -7.65 3.70 7.24
CA VAL A 133 -6.81 2.79 6.50
C VAL A 133 -6.54 3.40 5.13
N PHE A 134 -5.27 3.34 4.72
CA PHE A 134 -4.85 3.59 3.36
C PHE A 134 -4.24 2.29 2.82
N SER A 135 -4.82 1.72 1.77
CA SER A 135 -4.37 0.45 1.23
C SER A 135 -4.07 0.53 -0.26
N SER A 136 -3.28 -0.43 -0.72
CA SER A 136 -3.09 -0.76 -2.13
C SER A 136 -3.25 -2.27 -2.25
N SER A 137 -4.03 -2.71 -3.21
CA SER A 137 -4.36 -4.12 -3.41
C SER A 137 -4.52 -4.48 -4.88
N LEU A 138 -4.32 -5.77 -5.13
CA LEU A 138 -4.71 -6.42 -6.35
C LEU A 138 -6.01 -7.17 -6.08
N GLU A 139 -7.04 -6.85 -6.86
CA GLU A 139 -8.38 -7.40 -6.73
C GLU A 139 -8.76 -8.16 -8.00
N VAL A 140 -9.44 -9.28 -7.83
CA VAL A 140 -10.18 -9.98 -8.88
C VAL A 140 -11.66 -9.93 -8.53
N ILE A 141 -12.47 -9.34 -9.41
CA ILE A 141 -13.93 -9.39 -9.31
C ILE A 141 -14.45 -10.45 -10.29
N LEU A 142 -15.29 -11.32 -9.77
CA LEU A 142 -15.96 -12.39 -10.50
C LEU A 142 -17.43 -11.97 -10.70
N ASP A 143 -17.75 -11.50 -11.90
CA ASP A 143 -19.10 -11.02 -12.25
C ASP A 143 -19.62 -11.77 -13.48
N GLY A 144 -20.68 -12.56 -13.31
CA GLY A 144 -21.52 -13.06 -14.42
C GLY A 144 -20.81 -13.81 -15.55
N GLY A 145 -19.61 -14.37 -15.31
CA GLY A 145 -18.77 -15.04 -16.32
C GLY A 145 -17.58 -14.22 -16.85
N SER A 146 -17.32 -13.04 -16.28
CA SER A 146 -16.14 -12.22 -16.54
C SER A 146 -15.26 -12.15 -15.28
N VAL A 147 -13.96 -12.31 -15.48
CA VAL A 147 -12.93 -12.07 -14.47
C VAL A 147 -12.30 -10.72 -14.78
N VAL A 148 -12.43 -9.75 -13.88
CA VAL A 148 -11.77 -8.45 -14.04
C VAL A 148 -10.76 -8.27 -12.92
N GLN A 149 -9.50 -8.20 -13.31
CA GLN A 149 -8.41 -7.91 -12.40
C GLN A 149 -8.11 -6.43 -12.37
N ARG A 150 -7.96 -5.87 -11.17
CA ARG A 150 -7.84 -4.42 -10.94
C ARG A 150 -6.84 -4.15 -9.83
N ASN A 151 -6.13 -3.04 -9.95
CA ASN A 151 -5.47 -2.44 -8.80
C ASN A 151 -6.46 -1.51 -8.11
N VAL A 152 -6.58 -1.64 -6.80
CA VAL A 152 -7.44 -0.82 -5.95
C VAL A 152 -6.55 -0.13 -4.93
N ALA A 153 -6.87 1.12 -4.67
CA ALA A 153 -6.39 1.81 -3.49
C ALA A 153 -7.59 2.50 -2.87
N SER A 154 -7.73 2.33 -1.56
CA SER A 154 -8.83 2.88 -0.79
C SER A 154 -8.29 3.75 0.34
N HIS A 155 -9.07 4.78 0.63
CA HIS A 155 -8.90 5.66 1.76
C HIS A 155 -10.29 5.81 2.38
N HIS A 156 -10.47 5.28 3.59
CA HIS A 156 -11.80 5.17 4.18
C HIS A 156 -12.16 6.38 5.05
N ASP A 157 -12.88 7.33 4.44
CA ASP A 157 -13.98 8.09 5.04
C ASP A 157 -14.90 8.59 3.90
N LEU A 158 -16.13 8.06 3.84
CA LEU A 158 -17.31 8.55 3.10
C LEU A 158 -17.38 8.62 1.56
N ASP A 159 -16.35 8.30 0.78
CA ASP A 159 -16.53 8.06 -0.66
C ASP A 159 -15.50 7.05 -1.15
N ASP A 160 -15.99 5.91 -1.65
CA ASP A 160 -15.19 4.85 -2.24
C ASP A 160 -14.59 5.34 -3.56
N SER A 161 -13.55 6.17 -3.47
CA SER A 161 -12.80 6.70 -4.62
C SER A 161 -11.79 5.66 -5.12
N SER A 162 -12.27 4.43 -5.31
CA SER A 162 -11.48 3.36 -5.90
C SER A 162 -11.15 3.71 -7.35
N ARG A 163 -9.88 4.02 -7.63
CA ARG A 163 -9.40 4.12 -9.00
C ARG A 163 -9.04 2.72 -9.49
N ARG A 164 -10.00 2.08 -10.15
CA ARG A 164 -9.83 0.79 -10.81
C ARG A 164 -8.92 0.93 -12.03
N VAL A 165 -7.77 0.24 -12.03
CA VAL A 165 -6.90 0.13 -13.22
C VAL A 165 -6.86 -1.34 -13.65
N PRO A 166 -7.37 -1.70 -14.85
CA PRO A 166 -7.30 -3.07 -15.35
C PRO A 166 -5.84 -3.54 -15.48
N THR A 167 -5.56 -4.78 -15.08
CA THR A 167 -4.27 -5.43 -15.33
C THR A 167 -4.48 -6.82 -15.93
N THR A 168 -3.53 -7.27 -16.74
CA THR A 168 -3.48 -8.63 -17.32
C THR A 168 -2.51 -9.54 -16.59
N ASP A 169 -1.75 -9.00 -15.64
CA ASP A 169 -0.66 -9.71 -14.98
C ASP A 169 -1.17 -10.38 -13.71
N THR A 170 -0.94 -11.68 -13.57
CA THR A 170 -1.25 -12.41 -12.33
C THR A 170 -0.42 -11.94 -11.14
N SER A 171 0.67 -11.20 -11.39
CA SER A 171 1.57 -10.66 -10.37
C SER A 171 1.79 -9.17 -10.57
N VAL A 172 1.76 -8.40 -9.49
CA VAL A 172 2.06 -6.95 -9.51
C VAL A 172 2.81 -6.55 -8.25
N ARG A 173 3.75 -5.60 -8.38
CA ARG A 173 4.38 -4.97 -7.21
C ARG A 173 3.49 -3.84 -6.71
N LEU A 174 2.92 -3.99 -5.52
CA LEU A 174 2.20 -2.94 -4.83
C LEU A 174 3.18 -2.11 -4.01
N THR A 175 3.01 -0.79 -4.01
CA THR A 175 3.80 0.11 -3.17
C THR A 175 2.88 1.09 -2.45
N LEU A 176 3.14 1.30 -1.17
CA LEU A 176 2.65 2.44 -0.41
C LEU A 176 3.84 3.32 -0.01
N GLY A 177 3.66 4.63 -0.10
CA GLY A 177 4.66 5.59 0.37
C GLY A 177 4.02 6.81 0.98
N TYR A 178 4.72 7.37 1.96
CA TYR A 178 4.35 8.63 2.59
C TYR A 178 5.51 9.62 2.44
N ASP A 179 5.17 10.82 1.98
CA ASP A 179 6.07 11.95 1.91
C ASP A 179 5.69 12.96 3.00
N HIS A 180 6.43 12.99 4.10
CA HIS A 180 6.10 13.85 5.25
C HIS A 180 6.25 15.35 4.94
N LEU A 181 7.09 15.73 3.95
CA LEU A 181 7.26 17.14 3.59
C LEU A 181 6.01 17.72 2.93
N ASN A 182 5.30 16.89 2.17
CA ASN A 182 4.06 17.25 1.49
C ASN A 182 2.82 16.68 2.20
N GLU A 183 3.04 15.87 3.23
CA GLU A 183 2.03 15.10 3.96
C GLU A 183 1.13 14.26 3.02
N VAL A 184 1.73 13.63 2.00
CA VAL A 184 1.00 12.86 0.99
C VAL A 184 1.27 11.36 1.12
N LEU A 185 0.21 10.57 1.27
CA LEU A 185 0.21 9.13 1.02
C LEU A 185 0.00 8.87 -0.47
N SER A 186 0.75 7.92 -1.03
CA SER A 186 0.64 7.49 -2.42
C SER A 186 0.63 5.97 -2.52
N ALA A 187 -0.23 5.46 -3.39
CA ALA A 187 -0.30 4.06 -3.76
C ALA A 187 0.12 3.87 -5.22
N PHE A 188 0.91 2.83 -5.49
CA PHE A 188 1.33 2.44 -6.84
C PHE A 188 1.13 0.94 -7.06
N ALA A 189 0.92 0.60 -8.33
CA ALA A 189 0.96 -0.75 -8.87
C ALA A 189 1.96 -0.79 -10.03
N GLY A 190 3.07 -1.51 -9.85
CA GLY A 190 4.27 -1.34 -10.69
C GLY A 190 4.75 0.11 -10.65
N ASP A 191 4.98 0.69 -11.83
CA ASP A 191 5.36 2.11 -11.97
C ASP A 191 4.15 3.06 -12.08
N THR A 192 2.91 2.54 -11.98
CA THR A 192 1.70 3.35 -12.15
C THR A 192 1.15 3.82 -10.80
N GLN A 193 1.04 5.14 -10.61
CA GLN A 193 0.35 5.71 -9.45
C GLN A 193 -1.16 5.51 -9.58
N ILE A 194 -1.76 4.84 -8.60
CA ILE A 194 -3.19 4.52 -8.61
C ILE A 194 -3.99 5.45 -7.70
N HIS A 195 -3.43 5.94 -6.60
CA HIS A 195 -4.14 6.83 -5.68
C HIS A 195 -3.18 7.68 -4.84
N THR A 196 -3.72 8.79 -4.32
CA THR A 196 -3.03 9.69 -3.41
C THR A 196 -4.01 10.27 -2.39
N ALA A 197 -3.60 10.37 -1.14
CA ALA A 197 -4.31 11.13 -0.11
C ALA A 197 -3.38 12.21 0.48
N ASN A 198 -3.89 13.44 0.58
CA ASN A 198 -3.18 14.54 1.24
C ASN A 198 -3.65 14.62 2.69
N LEU A 199 -2.80 14.20 3.63
CA LEU A 199 -3.07 14.17 5.06
C LEU A 199 -2.92 15.56 5.71
N GLY A 200 -2.10 16.43 5.10
CA GLY A 200 -1.94 17.82 5.51
C GLY A 200 -3.08 18.76 5.10
N ALA A 201 -3.99 18.29 4.25
CA ALA A 201 -5.13 19.07 3.83
C ALA A 201 -6.02 19.39 5.05
N ALA A 202 -6.51 20.63 5.16
CA ALA A 202 -7.39 21.04 6.26
C ALA A 202 -8.71 20.22 6.32
N SER A 203 -9.06 19.54 5.23
CA SER A 203 -10.19 18.62 5.14
C SER A 203 -9.84 17.17 5.47
N SER A 204 -8.58 16.86 5.77
CA SER A 204 -8.17 15.51 6.16
C SER A 204 -8.72 15.19 7.54
N ASP A 205 -9.33 14.01 7.66
CA ASP A 205 -9.76 13.44 8.92
C ASP A 205 -8.60 12.82 9.70
N TRP A 206 -7.41 12.61 9.09
CA TRP A 206 -6.30 11.86 9.72
C TRP A 206 -5.80 12.48 11.01
N GLN A 207 -5.81 13.82 11.12
CA GLN A 207 -5.48 14.58 12.33
C GLN A 207 -4.20 14.11 13.04
N MET A 208 -3.22 13.64 12.26
CA MET A 208 -1.96 13.14 12.79
C MET A 208 -1.07 14.28 13.26
N THR A 209 -0.24 13.97 14.24
CA THR A 209 0.83 14.79 14.80
C THR A 209 2.16 14.11 14.53
N ASP A 210 3.26 14.86 14.57
CA ASP A 210 4.62 14.35 14.33
C ASP A 210 5.01 13.13 15.17
N SER A 211 4.38 12.95 16.35
CA SER A 211 4.63 11.80 17.23
C SER A 211 3.84 10.54 16.87
N ASP A 212 2.80 10.66 16.04
CA ASP A 212 1.97 9.53 15.65
C ASP A 212 2.74 8.61 14.72
N THR A 213 2.42 7.32 14.79
CA THR A 213 3.04 6.28 13.97
C THR A 213 2.03 5.66 13.03
N PHE A 214 2.48 5.31 11.84
CA PHE A 214 1.76 4.35 11.01
C PHE A 214 2.09 2.93 11.48
N SER A 215 1.09 2.09 11.40
CA SER A 215 1.21 0.64 11.46
C SER A 215 1.05 0.12 10.04
N ILE A 216 1.97 -0.75 9.62
CA ILE A 216 2.03 -1.27 8.25
C ILE A 216 1.69 -2.75 8.29
N GLY A 217 1.01 -3.26 7.27
CA GLY A 217 0.72 -4.68 7.18
C GLY A 217 0.39 -5.17 5.79
N ILE A 218 0.17 -6.48 5.71
CA ILE A 218 -0.30 -7.21 4.54
C ILE A 218 -1.64 -7.86 4.87
N PHE A 219 -2.49 -8.02 3.87
CA PHE A 219 -3.78 -8.67 4.05
C PHE A 219 -4.16 -9.48 2.83
N GLY A 220 -4.98 -10.51 3.07
CA GLY A 220 -5.75 -11.22 2.05
C GLY A 220 -7.21 -11.24 2.48
N SER A 221 -8.10 -11.05 1.53
CA SER A 221 -9.54 -11.04 1.76
C SER A 221 -10.31 -11.55 0.56
N THR A 222 -11.51 -12.03 0.82
CA THR A 222 -12.40 -12.62 -0.17
C THR A 222 -13.84 -12.31 0.20
N GLY A 223 -14.62 -11.86 -0.77
CA GLY A 223 -16.06 -11.78 -0.68
C GLY A 223 -16.69 -12.96 -1.41
N PHE A 224 -17.35 -13.86 -0.66
CA PHE A 224 -18.16 -14.94 -1.24
C PHE A 224 -17.38 -15.93 -2.14
N GLN A 225 -16.07 -16.09 -1.95
CA GLN A 225 -15.20 -16.95 -2.76
C GLN A 225 -14.14 -17.64 -1.91
N ALA A 226 -13.95 -18.94 -2.12
CA ALA A 226 -12.85 -19.67 -1.50
C ALA A 226 -11.55 -19.55 -2.30
N VAL A 227 -10.43 -19.72 -1.60
CA VAL A 227 -9.08 -19.79 -2.15
C VAL A 227 -8.45 -21.10 -1.71
N SER A 228 -8.24 -21.99 -2.68
CA SER A 228 -7.65 -23.32 -2.45
C SER A 228 -6.19 -23.24 -2.04
N ALA A 229 -5.76 -24.16 -1.18
CA ALA A 229 -4.35 -24.34 -0.83
C ALA A 229 -3.48 -24.83 -2.01
N ASP A 230 -4.07 -25.45 -3.03
CA ASP A 230 -3.35 -25.80 -4.26
C ASP A 230 -3.08 -24.57 -5.15
N ASN A 231 -3.75 -23.45 -4.86
CA ASN A 231 -3.67 -22.23 -5.65
C ASN A 231 -3.83 -20.99 -4.74
N PRO A 232 -2.89 -20.77 -3.81
CA PRO A 232 -3.00 -19.71 -2.82
C PRO A 232 -2.76 -18.34 -3.45
N LEU A 233 -3.17 -17.28 -2.74
CA LEU A 233 -2.72 -15.93 -3.05
C LEU A 233 -1.35 -15.73 -2.39
N ILE A 234 -0.43 -15.07 -3.08
CA ILE A 234 0.97 -15.02 -2.63
C ILE A 234 1.39 -13.58 -2.40
N HIS A 235 1.94 -13.30 -1.22
CA HIS A 235 2.82 -12.15 -0.99
C HIS A 235 4.27 -12.59 -1.04
N ASP A 236 5.11 -11.81 -1.71
CA ASP A 236 6.54 -12.06 -1.89
C ASP A 236 7.33 -10.74 -1.88
N ASN A 237 8.64 -10.79 -1.64
CA ASN A 237 9.57 -9.66 -1.69
C ASN A 237 9.06 -8.40 -0.97
N PHE A 238 8.50 -8.59 0.23
CA PHE A 238 8.14 -7.47 1.10
C PHE A 238 9.38 -6.63 1.39
N THR A 239 9.21 -5.31 1.40
CA THR A 239 10.29 -4.34 1.67
C THR A 239 9.69 -3.17 2.44
N ALA A 240 10.44 -2.62 3.38
CA ALA A 240 10.01 -1.47 4.15
C ALA A 240 11.20 -0.59 4.57
N ALA A 241 11.14 0.70 4.21
CA ALA A 241 12.24 1.62 4.45
C ALA A 241 11.75 3.00 4.89
N ILE A 242 12.47 3.59 5.84
CA ILE A 242 12.46 5.03 6.05
C ILE A 242 13.25 5.66 4.92
N ILE A 243 12.64 6.59 4.20
CA ILE A 243 13.32 7.39 3.19
C ILE A 243 14.00 8.54 3.92
N PRO A 244 15.35 8.59 3.96
CA PRO A 244 16.02 9.74 4.51
C PRO A 244 15.59 10.95 3.69
N GLU A 245 15.29 12.06 4.37
CA GLU A 245 15.13 13.33 3.68
C GLU A 245 16.31 13.53 2.72
N PRO A 246 16.08 13.95 1.46
CA PRO A 246 17.18 14.41 0.66
C PRO A 246 17.84 15.50 1.50
N ALA A 247 19.11 15.28 1.86
CA ALA A 247 19.91 16.22 2.65
C ALA A 247 20.02 17.53 1.87
N THR A 248 18.98 18.34 1.94
CA THR A 248 18.81 19.49 1.08
C THR A 248 19.68 20.57 1.70
N GLN A 249 20.92 20.63 1.23
CA GLN A 249 21.66 21.88 1.08
C GLN A 249 22.07 22.64 2.36
N ILE A 250 22.20 22.01 3.53
CA ILE A 250 22.87 22.65 4.68
C ILE A 250 24.32 23.06 4.34
N LEU A 251 24.96 22.42 3.35
CA LEU A 251 26.27 22.81 2.84
C LEU A 251 26.28 24.02 1.88
N ALA A 252 25.15 24.40 1.26
CA ALA A 252 25.13 25.55 0.35
C ALA A 252 25.10 26.90 1.09
N LEU A 253 24.63 26.94 2.35
CA LEU A 253 24.61 28.16 3.15
C LEU A 253 25.92 28.41 3.94
N LEU A 254 26.65 27.35 4.29
CA LEU A 254 27.98 27.44 4.90
C LEU A 254 29.07 27.82 3.88
N ALA A 255 28.91 27.47 2.60
CA ALA A 255 29.86 27.87 1.55
C ALA A 255 29.74 29.35 1.14
N VAL A 256 28.56 29.98 1.32
CA VAL A 256 28.35 31.39 0.92
C VAL A 256 28.75 32.39 2.02
N THR A 257 28.83 31.97 3.28
CA THR A 257 29.19 32.87 4.40
C THR A 257 30.69 32.93 4.70
N CYS A 258 31.52 32.03 4.16
CA CYS A 258 32.98 32.07 4.32
C CYS A 258 33.73 32.89 3.25
N LEU A 259 33.05 33.48 2.27
CA LEU A 259 33.66 34.33 1.24
C LEU A 259 33.37 35.83 1.49
N ARG A 260 33.76 36.34 2.66
CA ARG A 260 34.08 37.78 2.79
C ARG A 260 35.56 37.97 2.50
N PRO A 261 35.97 38.54 1.34
CA PRO A 261 37.33 39.03 1.21
C PRO A 261 37.49 40.23 2.15
N VAL A 262 38.29 40.06 3.20
CA VAL A 262 38.92 41.17 3.92
C VAL A 262 39.81 41.90 2.92
N ARG A 263 39.28 42.94 2.26
CA ARG A 263 40.10 43.93 1.55
C ARG A 263 40.29 45.12 2.47
N GLY A 264 41.33 45.03 3.27
CA GLY A 264 41.93 46.15 3.98
C GLY A 264 43.42 45.87 4.12
N LEU A 265 44.22 46.94 4.03
CA LEU A 265 45.67 47.03 4.23
C LEU A 265 46.53 46.77 2.99
N ARG A 266 46.69 47.83 2.20
CA ARG A 266 48.04 48.23 1.76
C ARG A 266 48.46 49.49 2.52
N ALA A 267 49.74 49.47 2.87
CA ALA A 267 50.49 50.40 3.71
C ALA A 267 50.61 51.82 3.12
#